data_AF-X1L8U7-F1
#
_entry.id   AF-X1L8U7-F1
#
_cell.length_a   1.000
_cell.length_b   1.000
_cell.length_c   1.000
_cell.angle_alpha   90.00
_cell.angle_beta   90.00
_cell.angle_gamma   90.00
#
_symmetry.space_group_name_H-M   'P 1'
#
loop_
_entity.id
_entity.type
_entity.pdbx_description
1 polymer ?
#
loop_
_entity_poly.entity_id
_entity_poly.type
_entity_poly.pdbx_seq_one_letter_code
_entity_poly.pdbx_strand_id
1 'polypeptide(L)' 'MAEQVRHQRMAWLVKMLKSVEAPIDEKKFVAIGAYNQGVTRAKIREYLDLLVDMEVLENEEGVLKWLG' A
#
# COMPACT_ATOMS: atom_id res chain seq x y z
N MET A 1 0.40 15.35 15.54
CA MET A 1 -0.39 14.10 15.60
C MET A 1 -0.73 13.53 14.23
N ALA A 2 -1.36 14.30 13.32
CA ALA A 2 -1.77 13.79 12.00
C ALA A 2 -0.62 13.21 11.15
N GLU A 3 0.55 13.87 11.16
CA GLU A 3 1.73 13.41 10.42
C GLU A 3 2.32 12.10 10.97
N GLN A 4 2.35 11.93 12.29
CA GLN A 4 2.82 10.71 12.94
C GLN A 4 1.92 9.51 12.60
N VAL A 5 0.60 9.72 12.58
CA VAL A 5 -0.38 8.69 12.16
C VAL A 5 -0.18 8.34 10.68
N ARG A 6 0.06 9.33 9.81
CA ARG A 6 0.38 9.08 8.39
C ARG A 6 1.67 8.25 8.25
N HIS A 7 2.73 8.58 8.97
CA HIS A 7 4.00 7.85 8.93
C HIS A 7 3.84 6.40 9.41
N GLN A 8 3.10 6.17 10.51
CA GLN A 8 2.82 4.82 10.99
C GLN A 8 2.06 3.98 9.97
N ARG A 9 1.05 4.57 9.32
CA ARG A 9 0.27 3.90 8.27
C ARG A 9 1.12 3.53 7.07
N MET A 10 1.94 4.47 6.59
CA MET A 10 2.83 4.22 5.46
C MET A 10 3.88 3.14 5.79
N ALA A 11 4.47 3.20 6.98
CA ALA A 11 5.43 2.19 7.43
C ALA A 11 4.82 0.79 7.49
N TRP A 12 3.58 0.67 7.98
CA TRP A 12 2.86 -0.62 7.96
C TRP A 12 2.59 -1.11 6.53
N LEU A 13 2.16 -0.21 5.64
CA LEU A 13 1.83 -0.55 4.26
C LEU A 13 3.06 -1.05 3.50
N VAL A 14 4.19 -0.36 3.64
CA VAL A 14 5.49 -0.78 3.09
C VAL A 14 5.93 -2.12 3.68
N LYS A 15 5.81 -2.30 5.00
CA LYS A 15 6.13 -3.58 5.66
C LYS A 15 5.31 -4.72 5.07
N MET A 16 4.01 -4.51 4.85
CA MET A 16 3.15 -5.52 4.24
C MET A 16 3.56 -5.83 2.81
N LEU A 17 3.75 -4.81 1.95
CA LEU A 17 4.19 -5.01 0.56
C LEU A 17 5.50 -5.80 0.46
N LYS A 18 6.46 -5.55 1.37
CA LYS A 18 7.72 -6.30 1.43
C LYS A 18 7.59 -7.73 1.93
N SER A 19 6.54 -8.03 2.70
CA SER A 19 6.36 -9.33 3.37
C SER A 19 5.50 -10.32 2.58
N VAL A 20 4.70 -9.84 1.64
CA VAL A 20 3.81 -10.67 0.83
C VAL A 20 4.57 -11.14 -0.40
N GLU A 21 4.53 -12.45 -0.65
CA GLU A 21 5.11 -13.04 -1.86
C GLU A 21 4.29 -12.61 -3.09
N ALA A 22 4.98 -12.16 -4.15
CA ALA A 22 4.32 -11.77 -5.39
C ALA A 22 3.68 -13.01 -6.08
N PRO A 23 2.58 -12.85 -6.83
CA PRO A 23 1.90 -11.60 -7.19
C PRO A 23 0.91 -11.08 -6.13
N ILE A 24 0.92 -9.78 -5.88
CA ILE A 24 -0.01 -9.13 -4.93
C ILE A 24 -1.19 -8.55 -5.72
N ASP A 25 -2.38 -9.10 -5.52
CA ASP A 25 -3.62 -8.53 -6.10
C ASP A 25 -3.96 -7.19 -5.43
N GLU A 26 -4.04 -6.12 -6.21
CA GLU A 26 -4.30 -4.76 -5.73
C GLU A 26 -5.64 -4.67 -4.98
N LYS A 27 -6.71 -5.28 -5.51
CA LYS A 27 -8.05 -5.19 -4.90
C LYS A 27 -8.08 -5.86 -3.54
N LYS A 28 -7.43 -7.03 -3.41
CA LYS A 28 -7.28 -7.74 -2.13
C LYS A 28 -6.41 -6.95 -1.16
N PHE A 29 -5.27 -6.43 -1.62
CA PHE A 29 -4.37 -5.63 -0.80
C PHE A 29 -5.06 -4.37 -0.26
N VAL A 30 -5.77 -3.63 -1.12
CA VAL A 30 -6.54 -2.43 -0.74
C VAL A 30 -7.63 -2.76 0.27
N ALA A 31 -8.35 -3.87 0.09
CA ALA A 31 -9.39 -4.29 1.02
C ALA A 31 -8.83 -4.65 2.41
N ILE A 32 -7.76 -5.43 2.46
CA ILE A 32 -7.09 -5.84 3.70
C ILE A 32 -6.45 -4.64 4.39
N GLY A 33 -5.76 -3.79 3.63
CA GLY A 33 -5.12 -2.57 4.15
C GLY A 33 -6.13 -1.60 4.76
N ALA A 34 -7.27 -1.39 4.09
CA ALA A 34 -8.33 -0.52 4.60
C ALA A 34 -8.88 -1.03 5.94
N TYR A 35 -9.15 -2.33 6.03
CA TYR A 35 -9.62 -2.98 7.25
C TYR A 35 -8.60 -2.87 8.39
N ASN A 36 -7.34 -3.27 8.15
CA ASN A 36 -6.31 -3.31 9.19
C ASN A 36 -5.89 -1.91 9.67
N GLN A 37 -5.90 -0.90 8.80
CA GLN A 37 -5.50 0.46 9.15
C GLN A 37 -6.68 1.33 9.64
N GLY A 38 -7.91 0.82 9.60
CA GLY A 38 -9.11 1.57 9.94
C GLY A 38 -9.32 2.79 9.06
N VAL A 39 -9.07 2.67 7.75
CA VAL A 39 -9.19 3.76 6.77
C VAL A 39 -10.03 3.33 5.56
N THR A 40 -10.40 4.28 4.72
CA THR A 40 -11.12 3.99 3.47
C THR A 40 -10.20 3.33 2.44
N ARG A 41 -10.78 2.56 1.52
CA ARG A 41 -10.05 1.99 0.37
C ARG A 41 -9.39 3.07 -0.49
N ALA A 42 -10.06 4.22 -0.65
CA ALA A 42 -9.51 5.37 -1.36
C ALA A 42 -8.20 5.84 -0.72
N LYS A 43 -8.12 5.89 0.62
CA LYS A 43 -6.90 6.29 1.31
C LYS A 43 -5.73 5.34 1.11
N ILE A 44 -6.01 4.03 1.02
CA ILE A 44 -4.97 3.04 0.69
C ILE A 44 -4.48 3.23 -0.74
N ARG A 45 -5.39 3.47 -1.70
CA ARG A 45 -5.00 3.78 -3.08
C ARG A 45 -4.12 5.01 -3.17
N GLU A 46 -4.49 6.11 -2.52
CA GLU A 46 -3.63 7.30 -2.44
C GLU A 46 -2.22 6.98 -1.96
N TYR A 47 -2.07 6.07 -0.98
CA TYR A 47 -0.75 5.66 -0.51
C TYR A 47 0.00 4.76 -1.50
N LEU A 48 -0.70 3.89 -2.22
CA LEU A 48 -0.10 3.09 -3.29
C LEU A 48 0.34 3.98 -4.45
N ASP A 49 -0.48 4.94 -4.85
CA ASP A 49 -0.19 5.91 -5.90
C ASP A 49 1.08 6.70 -5.56
N LEU A 50 1.23 7.15 -4.30
CA LEU A 50 2.48 7.79 -3.85
C LEU A 50 3.71 6.88 -3.98
N LEU A 51 3.56 5.58 -3.73
CA LEU A 51 4.68 4.62 -3.87
C LEU A 51 5.00 4.33 -5.34
N VAL A 52 4.00 4.36 -6.22
CA VAL A 52 4.17 4.28 -7.67
C VAL A 52 4.86 5.54 -8.20
N ASP A 53 4.43 6.72 -7.78
CA ASP A 53 5.04 8.01 -8.15
C ASP A 53 6.51 8.11 -7.69
N MET A 54 6.86 7.42 -6.60
CA MET A 54 8.23 7.32 -6.10
C MET A 54 9.05 6.20 -6.77
N GLU A 55 8.49 5.50 -7.76
CA GLU A 55 9.12 4.40 -8.50
C GLU A 55 9.58 3.21 -7.61
N VAL A 56 9.00 3.04 -6.42
CA VAL A 56 9.30 1.91 -5.51
C VAL A 56 8.27 0.78 -5.59
N LEU A 57 7.15 1.03 -6.26
CA LEU A 57 6.06 0.09 -6.47
C LEU A 57 5.62 0.16 -7.93
N GLU A 58 5.38 -1.01 -8.52
CA GLU A 58 4.82 -1.14 -9.87
C GLU A 58 3.40 -1.72 -9.76
N ASN A 59 2.45 -1.20 -10.53
CA ASN A 59 1.10 -1.75 -10.63
C ASN A 59 0.81 -2.12 -12.09
N GLU A 60 1.05 -3.39 -12.44
CA GLU A 60 0.77 -3.92 -13.77
C GLU A 60 -0.60 -4.59 -13.76
N GLU A 61 -1.59 -3.98 -14.44
CA GLU A 61 -2.93 -4.55 -14.62
C GLU A 61 -3.63 -4.99 -13.31
N GLY A 62 -3.33 -4.34 -12.17
CA GLY A 62 -3.89 -4.67 -10.86
C GLY A 62 -3.06 -5.68 -10.06
N VAL A 63 -1.84 -5.99 -10.50
CA VAL A 63 -0.83 -6.74 -9.76
C VAL A 63 0.23 -5.77 -9.24
N LEU A 64 0.31 -5.67 -7.92
CA LEU A 64 1.31 -4.88 -7.23
C LEU A 64 2.62 -5.66 -7.13
N LYS A 65 3.71 -5.03 -7.55
CA LYS A 65 5.06 -5.58 -7.49
C LYS A 65 6.00 -4.58 -6.84
N TRP A 66 6.57 -5.00 -5.73
CA TRP A 66 7.50 -4.17 -4.96
C TRP A 66 8.88 -4.14 -5.64
N LEU A 67 9.45 -2.94 -5.83
CA LEU A 67 10.72 -2.74 -6.54
C LEU A 67 11.91 -2.39 -5.63
N GLY A 68 11.70 -2.13 -4.32
CA GLY A 68 12.71 -1.55 -3.39
C GLY A 68 13.09 -2.36 -2.14
#